data_AF-A0A2I6QKA5-F1
#
_entry.id   AF-A0A2I6QKA5-F1
#
_cell.length_a   1.000
_cell.length_b   1.000
_cell.length_c   1.000
_cell.angle_alpha   90.00
_cell.angle_beta   90.00
_cell.angle_gamma   90.00
#
_symmetry.space_group_name_H-M   'P 1'
#
loop_
_entity.id
_entity.type
_entity.pdbx_description
1 polymer ?
#
loop_
_entity_poly.entity_id
_entity_poly.type
_entity_poly.pdbx_seq_one_letter_code
_entity_poly.pdbx_strand_id
1 'polypeptide(L)'
;MLPVILAVGKGIPGVPMEQLCILLVLSIGIMGCLTPYATGPGVIIYGCGYVKSKDYWRLGAIFGVIYISMLLLVGWPILAMWN
;
A
#
# COMPACT_ATOMS: atom_id res chain seq x y z
N MET A 1 -10.91 -0.26 -5.46
CA MET A 1 -10.69 -1.72 -5.34
C MET A 1 -11.08 -2.27 -3.98
N LEU A 2 -10.90 -1.54 -2.87
CA LEU A 2 -11.24 -2.00 -1.51
C LEU A 2 -12.61 -2.70 -1.37
N PRO A 3 -13.76 -2.10 -1.77
CA PRO A 3 -15.06 -2.77 -1.62
C PRO A 3 -15.19 -4.06 -2.44
N VAL A 4 -14.52 -4.14 -3.59
CA VAL A 4 -14.51 -5.35 -4.45
C VAL A 4 -13.70 -6.47 -3.79
N ILE A 5 -12.50 -6.15 -3.28
CA ILE A 5 -11.63 -7.14 -2.62
C ILE A 5 -12.31 -7.68 -1.35
N LEU A 6 -12.97 -6.81 -0.58
CA LEU A 6 -13.72 -7.23 0.61
C LEU A 6 -14.94 -8.10 0.23
N ALA A 7 -15.67 -7.77 -0.83
CA ALA A 7 -16.77 -8.60 -1.29
C ALA A 7 -16.30 -10.02 -1.68
N VAL A 8 -15.16 -10.12 -2.37
CA VAL A 8 -14.54 -11.40 -2.72
C VAL A 8 -14.06 -12.15 -1.47
N GLY A 9 -13.37 -11.46 -0.56
CA GLY A 9 -12.89 -12.04 0.70
C GLY A 9 -14.02 -12.61 1.56
N LYS A 10 -15.20 -12.00 1.52
CA LYS A 10 -16.40 -12.48 2.25
C LYS A 10 -16.90 -13.82 1.71
N GLY A 11 -16.65 -14.13 0.44
CA GLY A 11 -17.03 -15.38 -0.20
C GLY A 11 -16.11 -16.55 0.14
N ILE A 12 -14.96 -16.31 0.78
CA ILE A 12 -13.98 -17.35 1.12
C ILE A 12 -14.16 -17.74 2.60
N PRO A 13 -14.44 -19.03 2.90
CA PRO A 13 -14.60 -19.48 4.27
C PRO A 13 -13.28 -19.37 5.06
N GLY A 14 -13.35 -18.88 6.29
CA GLY A 14 -12.20 -18.77 7.20
C GLY A 14 -11.37 -17.49 7.07
N VAL A 15 -11.75 -16.54 6.21
CA VAL A 15 -11.04 -15.25 6.10
C VAL A 15 -11.45 -14.30 7.25
N PRO A 16 -10.50 -13.81 8.06
CA PRO A 16 -10.78 -12.81 9.09
C PRO A 16 -11.00 -11.44 8.43
N MET A 17 -12.27 -11.10 8.22
CA MET A 17 -12.65 -9.90 7.46
C MET A 17 -12.10 -8.60 8.06
N GLU A 18 -12.04 -8.50 9.38
CA GLU A 18 -11.48 -7.33 10.08
C GLU A 18 -9.99 -7.14 9.77
N GLN A 19 -9.20 -8.21 9.85
CA GLN A 19 -7.77 -8.18 9.50
C GLN A 19 -7.57 -7.83 8.02
N LEU A 20 -8.38 -8.40 7.13
CA LEU A 20 -8.33 -8.08 5.70
C LEU A 20 -8.63 -6.60 5.45
N CYS A 21 -9.67 -6.04 6.08
CA CYS A 21 -10.01 -4.62 6.01
C CYS A 21 -8.83 -3.74 6.45
N ILE A 22 -8.26 -4.03 7.62
CA ILE A 22 -7.17 -3.23 8.20
C ILE A 22 -5.92 -3.28 7.30
N LEU A 23 -5.55 -4.47 6.82
CA LEU A 23 -4.42 -4.65 5.90
C LEU A 23 -4.61 -3.87 4.59
N LEU A 24 -5.82 -3.89 4.02
CA LEU A 24 -6.11 -3.14 2.80
C LEU A 24 -6.05 -1.63 3.02
N VAL A 25 -6.59 -1.12 4.13
CA VAL A 25 -6.52 0.31 4.44
C VAL A 25 -5.08 0.76 4.67
N LEU A 26 -4.28 -0.01 5.42
CA LEU A 26 -2.85 0.26 5.62
C LEU A 26 -2.08 0.25 4.30
N SER A 27 -2.38 -0.68 3.39
CA SER A 27 -1.73 -0.75 2.08
C SER A 27 -1.93 0.53 1.25
N ILE A 28 -3.10 1.17 1.34
CA ILE A 28 -3.39 2.43 0.63
C ILE A 28 -2.51 3.57 1.18
N GLY A 29 -2.34 3.63 2.50
CA GLY A 29 -1.51 4.67 3.14
C GLY A 29 -0.04 4.61 2.72
N ILE A 30 0.53 3.40 2.66
CA ILE A 30 1.95 3.21 2.34
C ILE A 30 2.27 3.25 0.84
N MET A 31 1.30 3.00 -0.03
CA MET A 31 1.50 3.02 -1.49
C MET A 31 1.51 4.43 -2.10
N GLY A 32 1.29 5.49 -1.29
CA GLY A 32 1.26 6.88 -1.75
C GLY A 32 2.57 7.40 -2.39
N CYS A 33 3.67 6.67 -2.25
CA CYS A 33 4.99 7.03 -2.78
C CYS A 33 5.42 6.22 -4.01
N LEU A 34 4.60 5.30 -4.53
CA LEU A 34 5.01 4.40 -5.61
C LEU A 34 5.22 5.12 -6.95
N THR A 35 4.36 6.10 -7.24
CA THR A 35 4.34 6.81 -8.52
C THR A 35 4.14 8.30 -8.28
N PRO A 36 4.58 9.17 -9.21
CA PRO A 36 4.40 10.61 -9.05
C PRO A 36 2.93 11.03 -9.06
N TYR A 37 2.03 10.14 -9.48
CA TYR A 37 0.60 10.40 -9.57
C TYR A 37 -0.19 9.79 -8.41
N ALA A 38 0.47 9.14 -7.46
CA ALA A 38 -0.19 8.44 -6.37
C ALA A 38 -0.83 9.41 -5.34
N THR A 39 -0.21 10.58 -5.13
CA THR A 39 -0.69 11.60 -4.19
C THR A 39 -0.51 13.01 -4.76
N GLY A 40 -1.34 13.95 -4.30
CA GLY A 40 -1.26 15.37 -4.72
C GLY A 40 0.14 15.99 -4.55
N PRO A 41 0.82 15.81 -3.39
CA PRO A 41 2.19 16.29 -3.21
C PRO A 41 3.19 15.67 -4.21
N GLY A 42 3.01 14.40 -4.57
CA GLY A 42 3.85 13.70 -5.55
C GLY A 42 3.82 14.35 -6.93
N VAL A 43 2.64 14.78 -7.37
CA VAL A 43 2.46 15.43 -8.68
C VAL A 43 3.16 16.79 -8.70
N ILE A 44 3.09 17.54 -7.61
CA ILE A 44 3.74 18.85 -7.47
C ILE A 44 5.26 18.69 -7.56
N ILE A 45 5.84 17.76 -6.79
CA ILE A 45 7.30 17.50 -6.79
C ILE A 45 7.78 17.05 -8.17
N TYR A 46 7.02 16.17 -8.83
CA TYR A 46 7.33 15.69 -10.17
C TYR A 46 7.24 16.81 -11.22
N GLY A 47 6.24 17.69 -11.12
CA GLY A 47 6.05 18.82 -12.03
C GLY A 47 7.12 19.90 -11.94
N CYS A 48 7.77 20.07 -10.79
CA CYS A 48 8.86 21.04 -10.62
C CYS A 48 10.17 20.65 -11.33
N GLY A 49 10.30 19.42 -11.83
CA GLY A 49 11.50 18.98 -12.56
C GLY A 49 12.74 18.73 -11.70
N TYR A 50 12.66 18.85 -10.37
CA TYR A 50 13.77 18.57 -9.45
C TYR A 50 14.16 17.08 -9.44
N VAL A 51 13.21 16.18 -9.63
CA VAL A 51 13.42 14.73 -9.64
C VAL A 51 13.22 14.21 -11.05
N LYS A 52 14.25 13.57 -11.61
CA LYS A 52 14.16 12.91 -12.91
C LYS A 52 13.14 11.77 -12.86
N SER A 53 12.34 11.59 -13.91
CA SER A 53 11.29 10.56 -13.91
C SER A 53 11.83 9.16 -13.61
N LYS A 54 12.98 8.81 -14.21
CA LYS A 54 13.62 7.52 -13.99
C LYS A 54 13.92 7.25 -12.52
N ASP A 55 14.43 8.25 -11.80
CA ASP A 55 14.78 8.12 -10.39
C ASP A 55 13.53 8.05 -9.52
N TYR A 56 12.49 8.80 -9.86
CA TYR A 56 11.20 8.71 -9.16
C TYR A 56 10.61 7.30 -9.24
N TRP A 57 10.52 6.73 -10.44
CA TRP A 57 9.97 5.38 -10.64
C TRP A 57 10.86 4.30 -10.00
N ARG A 58 12.19 4.46 -10.05
CA ARG A 58 13.12 3.54 -9.39
C ARG A 58 12.96 3.57 -7.87
N LEU A 59 12.92 4.77 -7.27
CA LEU A 59 12.74 4.94 -5.82
C LEU A 59 11.36 4.47 -5.39
N GLY A 60 10.31 4.80 -6.15
CA GLY A 60 8.95 4.33 -5.89
C GLY A 60 8.84 2.81 -5.89
N ALA A 61 9.51 2.12 -6.81
CA ALA A 61 9.56 0.65 -6.82
C ALA A 61 10.30 0.08 -5.60
N ILE A 62 11.46 0.66 -5.25
CA ILE A 62 12.25 0.22 -4.08
C ILE A 62 11.46 0.41 -2.79
N PHE A 63 10.92 1.60 -2.55
CA PHE A 63 10.12 1.90 -1.37
C PHE A 63 8.82 1.09 -1.36
N GLY A 64 8.20 0.88 -2.51
CA GLY A 64 7.03 0.00 -2.64
C GLY A 64 7.29 -1.41 -2.13
N VAL A 65 8.41 -2.03 -2.53
CA VAL A 65 8.80 -3.36 -2.07
C VAL A 65 9.08 -3.35 -0.56
N ILE A 66 9.81 -2.34 -0.06
CA ILE A 66 10.11 -2.22 1.38
C ILE A 66 8.82 -2.11 2.20
N TYR A 67 7.88 -1.26 1.78
CA TYR A 67 6.65 -1.00 2.51
C TYR A 67 5.68 -2.19 2.48
N ILE A 68 5.52 -2.85 1.33
CA ILE A 68 4.74 -4.10 1.26
C ILE A 68 5.37 -5.17 2.14
N SER A 69 6.69 -5.32 2.10
CA SER A 69 7.40 -6.31 2.91
C SER A 69 7.22 -6.02 4.40
N MET A 70 7.35 -4.77 4.83
CA MET A 70 7.09 -4.38 6.23
C MET A 70 5.64 -4.61 6.64
N LEU A 71 4.66 -4.30 5.77
CA LEU A 71 3.25 -4.53 6.08
C LEU A 71 2.95 -6.02 6.28
N LEU A 72 3.52 -6.90 5.45
CA LEU A 72 3.27 -8.34 5.53
C LEU A 72 4.10 -9.04 6.62
N LEU A 73 5.35 -8.63 6.84
CA LEU A 73 6.24 -9.27 7.79
C LEU A 73 6.10 -8.74 9.22
N VAL A 74 5.59 -7.51 9.39
CA VAL A 74 5.43 -6.86 10.70
C VAL A 74 3.97 -6.54 10.97
N GLY A 75 3.31 -5.85 10.04
CA GLY A 75 1.91 -5.42 10.21
C GLY A 75 0.94 -6.59 10.40
N TRP A 76 1.01 -7.60 9.52
CA TRP A 76 0.15 -8.78 9.64
C TRP A 76 0.38 -9.54 10.95
N PRO A 77 1.62 -9.96 11.33
CA PRO A 77 1.81 -10.70 12.58
C PRO A 77 1.30 -9.98 13.81
N ILE A 78 1.48 -8.66 13.90
CA ILE A 78 0.95 -7.86 15.02
C ILE A 78 -0.58 -7.92 15.04
N LEU A 79 -1.24 -7.76 13.90
CA LEU A 79 -2.70 -7.86 13.78
C LEU A 79 -3.21 -9.27 14.09
N ALA A 80 -2.43 -10.30 13.74
CA ALA A 80 -2.75 -11.69 14.06
C ALA A 80 -2.56 -12.03 15.54
N MET A 81 -1.66 -11.35 16.25
CA MET A 81 -1.45 -11.51 17.69
C MET A 81 -2.47 -10.77 18.55
N TRP A 82 -3.06 -9.68 18.04
CA TRP A 82 -4.05 -8.88 18.78
C TRP A 82 -5.44 -9.53 18.80
N ASN A 83 -5.71 -10.44 17.85
CA ASN A 83 -7.01 -11.11 17.67
C ASN A 83 -7.05 -12.47 18.38
#